data_AF-A1HQV0-F1
#
_entry.id   AF-A1HQV0-F1
#
_cell.length_a   1.000
_cell.length_b   1.000
_cell.length_c   1.000
_cell.angle_alpha   90.00
_cell.angle_beta   90.00
_cell.angle_gamma   90.00
#
_symmetry.space_group_name_H-M   'P 1'
#
loop_
_entity.id
_entity.type
_entity.pdbx_description
1 polymer ?
#
loop_
_entity_poly.entity_id
_entity_poly.type
_entity_poly.pdbx_seq_one_letter_code
_entity_poly.pdbx_strand_id
1 'polypeptide(L)'
;MEDKPLFDHYFHARRYEASECTFTNLYIWQPGYNLEWALIDGFLCLRALWQGQAFVFPPFGPPVGVERVLDQLAEQFAREGRPFFMKAATVDLVQYLESVRPGYYHFRADRDNFDYVYLVKDLIEA
;
A
#
# COMPACT_ATOMS: atom_id res chain seq x y z
N MET A 1 2.56 18.71 -8.84
CA MET A 1 2.86 19.36 -7.54
C MET A 1 1.62 19.88 -6.81
N GLU A 2 0.42 19.83 -7.40
CA GLU A 2 -0.82 20.30 -6.75
C GLU A 2 -1.40 19.26 -5.76
N ASP A 3 -1.10 17.98 -5.92
CA ASP A 3 -1.67 16.91 -5.08
C ASP A 3 -0.97 16.75 -3.73
N LYS A 4 0.19 17.39 -3.53
CA LYS A 4 1.02 17.23 -2.32
C LYS A 4 0.23 17.39 -1.00
N PRO A 5 -0.65 18.39 -0.83
CA PRO A 5 -1.40 18.55 0.42
C PRO A 5 -2.35 17.38 0.71
N LEU A 6 -2.91 16.74 -0.32
CA LEU A 6 -3.80 15.58 -0.18
C LEU A 6 -3.02 14.37 0.33
N PHE A 7 -1.87 14.09 -0.29
CA PHE A 7 -0.98 13.01 0.14
C PHE A 7 -0.47 13.23 1.57
N ASP A 8 -0.03 14.45 1.90
CA ASP A 8 0.41 14.80 3.25
C ASP A 8 -0.70 14.56 4.29
N HIS A 9 -1.96 14.88 3.97
CA HIS A 9 -3.09 14.64 4.86
C HIS A 9 -3.25 13.15 5.23
N TYR A 10 -3.22 12.25 4.23
CA TYR A 10 -3.38 10.81 4.45
C TYR A 10 -2.15 10.15 5.07
N PHE A 11 -0.94 10.60 4.73
CA PHE A 11 0.30 10.07 5.31
C PHE A 11 0.53 10.54 6.75
N HIS A 12 0.07 11.74 7.13
CA HIS A 12 0.14 12.21 8.52
C HIS A 12 -0.96 11.64 9.42
N ALA A 13 -2.05 11.11 8.85
CA ALA A 13 -3.16 10.56 9.62
C ALA A 13 -2.83 9.24 10.36
N ARG A 14 -1.76 8.53 9.97
CA ARG A 14 -1.28 7.31 10.63
C ARG A 14 0.24 7.25 10.61
N ARG A 15 0.82 6.63 11.63
CA ARG A 15 2.26 6.34 11.69
C ARG A 15 2.53 5.07 10.88
N TYR A 16 2.89 5.24 9.61
CA TYR A 16 3.30 4.13 8.75
C TYR A 16 4.81 3.94 8.92
N GLU A 17 5.24 2.79 9.46
CA GLU A 17 6.65 2.50 9.76
C GLU A 17 7.39 1.78 8.61
N ALA A 18 6.68 1.44 7.54
CA ALA A 18 7.28 0.92 6.31
C ALA A 18 7.99 2.06 5.55
N SER A 19 9.21 1.84 5.07
CA SER A 19 10.00 2.85 4.37
C SER A 19 9.33 3.30 3.07
N GLU A 20 8.52 2.42 2.46
CA GLU A 20 7.66 2.67 1.29
C GLU A 20 6.52 3.66 1.57
N CYS A 21 6.18 3.93 2.84
CA CYS A 21 5.08 4.80 3.24
C CYS A 21 5.52 6.24 3.55
N THR A 22 6.65 6.69 3.00
CA THR A 22 7.01 8.11 3.01
C THR A 22 6.70 8.73 1.65
N PHE A 23 6.09 9.92 1.64
CA PHE A 23 5.82 10.70 0.42
C PHE A 23 7.04 10.78 -0.49
N THR A 24 8.23 10.89 0.11
CA THR A 24 9.52 10.92 -0.60
C THR A 24 9.81 9.62 -1.36
N ASN A 25 9.51 8.44 -0.81
CA ASN A 25 9.72 7.18 -1.54
C ASN A 25 8.71 7.00 -2.68
N LEU A 26 7.42 7.27 -2.45
CA LEU A 26 6.41 7.19 -3.51
C LEU A 26 6.66 8.18 -4.66
N TYR A 27 7.21 9.37 -4.35
CA TYR A 27 7.55 10.38 -5.35
C TYR A 27 8.84 10.07 -6.13
N ILE A 28 9.82 9.40 -5.52
CA ILE A 28 11.08 9.00 -6.20
C ILE A 28 10.81 7.98 -7.32
N TRP A 29 9.83 7.08 -7.12
CA TRP A 29 9.53 6.00 -8.07
C TRP A 29 8.50 6.38 -9.15
N GLN A 30 7.94 7.60 -9.12
CA GLN A 30 6.92 8.08 -10.07
C GLN A 30 7.28 7.88 -11.57
N PRO A 31 8.52 8.15 -12.04
CA PRO A 31 8.84 8.03 -13.47
C PRO A 31 8.90 6.59 -13.97
N GLY A 32 9.07 5.61 -13.07
CA GLY A 32 9.23 4.19 -13.43
C GLY A 32 7.94 3.38 -13.33
N TYR A 33 7.02 3.77 -12.44
CA TYR A 33 5.90 2.92 -12.01
C TYR A 33 4.53 3.29 -12.58
N ASN A 34 4.42 4.30 -13.45
CA ASN A 34 3.13 4.84 -13.92
C ASN A 34 2.09 4.92 -12.78
N LEU A 35 2.48 5.61 -11.70
CA LEU A 35 1.68 5.67 -10.48
C LEU A 35 0.37 6.44 -10.73
N GLU A 36 -0.74 5.76 -10.48
CA GLU A 36 -2.11 6.29 -10.52
C GLU A 36 -2.69 6.28 -9.11
N TRP A 37 -3.59 7.21 -8.82
CA TRP A 37 -4.25 7.26 -7.52
C TRP A 37 -5.73 7.63 -7.64
N ALA A 38 -6.52 7.19 -6.66
CA ALA A 38 -7.94 7.48 -6.59
C ALA A 38 -8.41 7.57 -5.13
N LEU A 39 -9.46 8.34 -4.88
CA LEU A 39 -10.18 8.33 -3.61
C LEU A 39 -11.40 7.41 -3.74
N ILE A 40 -11.45 6.36 -2.92
CA ILE A 40 -12.53 5.36 -2.90
C ILE A 40 -13.02 5.24 -1.47
N ASP A 41 -14.28 5.57 -1.21
CA ASP A 41 -14.91 5.50 0.12
C ASP A 41 -14.09 6.15 1.27
N GLY A 42 -13.39 7.25 0.97
CA GLY A 42 -12.55 7.95 1.95
C GLY A 42 -11.16 7.34 2.16
N PHE A 43 -10.75 6.40 1.30
CA PHE A 43 -9.40 5.86 1.25
C PHE A 43 -8.65 6.36 0.02
N LEU A 44 -7.40 6.79 0.21
CA LEU A 44 -6.46 7.03 -0.86
C LEU A 44 -5.89 5.68 -1.32
N CYS A 45 -6.23 5.31 -2.54
CA CYS A 45 -5.77 4.08 -3.19
C CYS A 45 -4.68 4.43 -4.21
N LEU A 46 -3.54 3.74 -4.12
CA LEU A 46 -2.45 3.89 -5.06
C LEU A 46 -2.31 2.63 -5.89
N ARG A 47 -2.20 2.82 -7.20
CA ARG A 47 -2.00 1.77 -8.18
C ARG A 47 -0.73 2.07 -8.97
N ALA A 48 0.05 1.03 -9.24
CA ALA A 48 1.26 1.12 -10.04
C ALA A 48 1.27 0.03 -11.11
N LEU A 49 1.99 0.31 -12.20
CA LEU A 49 2.28 -0.63 -13.28
C LEU A 49 3.81 -0.71 -13.44
N TRP A 50 4.39 -1.86 -13.08
CA TRP A 50 5.83 -2.09 -13.19
C TRP A 50 6.09 -3.32 -14.04
N GLN A 51 6.91 -3.17 -15.08
CA GLN A 51 7.27 -4.26 -16.03
C GLN A 51 6.04 -5.06 -16.53
N GLY A 52 4.91 -4.37 -16.78
CA GLY A 52 3.67 -4.99 -17.26
C GLY A 52 2.77 -5.62 -16.18
N GLN A 53 3.24 -5.67 -14.92
CA GLN A 53 2.48 -6.14 -13.78
C GLN A 53 1.82 -4.97 -13.03
N ALA A 54 0.49 -4.96 -13.00
CA ALA A 54 -0.28 -4.00 -12.23
C ALA A 54 -0.37 -4.46 -10.77
N PHE A 55 -0.25 -3.54 -9.84
CA PHE A 55 -0.44 -3.80 -8.41
C PHE A 55 -0.94 -2.56 -7.68
N VAL A 56 -1.49 -2.76 -6.49
CA VAL A 56 -1.90 -1.68 -5.59
C VAL A 56 -1.07 -1.70 -4.31
N PHE A 57 -0.92 -0.53 -3.70
CA PHE A 57 -0.47 -0.42 -2.32
C PHE A 57 -1.65 -0.55 -1.37
N PRO A 58 -1.41 -0.81 -0.06
CA PRO A 58 -2.46 -0.79 0.94
C PRO A 58 -3.23 0.54 0.89
N PRO A 59 -4.57 0.53 0.88
CA PRO A 59 -5.34 1.77 0.91
C PRO A 59 -5.03 2.58 2.17
N PHE A 60 -4.75 3.87 2.01
CA PHE A 60 -4.47 4.80 3.10
C PHE A 60 -5.77 5.46 3.53
N GLY A 61 -6.21 5.25 4.77
CA GLY A 61 -7.49 5.77 5.20
C GLY A 61 -7.90 5.30 6.61
N PRO A 62 -9.20 5.43 6.95
CA PRO A 62 -9.70 5.09 8.28
C PRO A 62 -9.52 3.60 8.62
N PRO A 63 -9.54 3.22 9.92
CA PRO A 63 -9.30 1.85 10.36
C PRO A 63 -10.39 0.84 9.94
N VAL A 64 -11.54 1.30 9.48
CA VAL A 64 -12.72 0.48 9.17
C VAL A 64 -13.18 0.76 7.75
N GLY A 65 -13.61 -0.27 7.03
CA GLY A 65 -14.19 -0.15 5.69
C GLY A 65 -13.24 -0.50 4.54
N VAL A 66 -11.98 -0.83 4.85
CA VAL A 66 -10.97 -1.19 3.84
C VAL A 66 -11.43 -2.36 2.96
N GLU A 67 -12.20 -3.31 3.49
CA GLU A 67 -12.76 -4.45 2.74
C GLU A 67 -13.53 -4.04 1.48
N ARG A 68 -14.40 -3.02 1.60
CA ARG A 68 -15.21 -2.54 0.48
C ARG A 68 -14.36 -1.87 -0.59
N VAL A 69 -13.27 -1.23 -0.17
CA VAL A 69 -12.29 -0.63 -1.07
C VAL A 69 -11.52 -1.72 -1.79
N LEU A 70 -11.10 -2.77 -1.09
CA LEU A 70 -10.42 -3.92 -1.69
C LEU A 70 -11.32 -4.65 -2.69
N ASP A 71 -12.62 -4.77 -2.42
CA ASP A 71 -13.58 -5.36 -3.36
C ASP A 71 -13.68 -4.54 -4.65
N GLN A 72 -13.81 -3.21 -4.54
CA GLN A 72 -13.84 -2.32 -5.71
C GLN A 72 -12.55 -2.37 -6.52
N LEU A 73 -11.40 -2.44 -5.86
CA LEU A 73 -10.11 -2.61 -6.54
C LEU A 73 -10.02 -3.99 -7.22
N ALA A 74 -10.47 -5.06 -6.56
CA ALA A 74 -10.49 -6.40 -7.15
C ALA A 74 -11.40 -6.47 -8.38
N GLU A 75 -12.59 -5.83 -8.34
CA GLU A 75 -13.49 -5.72 -9.49
C GLU A 75 -12.88 -4.92 -10.64
N GLN A 76 -12.10 -3.87 -10.34
CA GLN A 76 -11.37 -3.13 -11.37
C GLN A 76 -10.34 -4.02 -12.06
N PHE A 77 -9.54 -4.77 -11.29
CA PHE A 77 -8.57 -5.72 -11.84
C PHE A 77 -9.25 -6.80 -12.68
N ALA A 78 -10.40 -7.33 -12.22
CA ALA A 78 -11.17 -8.31 -12.95
C ALA A 78 -11.70 -7.76 -14.30
N ARG A 79 -12.20 -6.51 -14.32
CA ARG A 79 -12.62 -5.82 -15.57
C ARG A 79 -11.49 -5.66 -16.58
N GLU A 80 -10.26 -5.58 -16.10
CA GLU A 80 -9.05 -5.50 -16.92
C GLU A 80 -8.46 -6.87 -17.28
N GLY A 81 -9.10 -7.97 -16.85
CA GLY A 81 -8.62 -9.33 -17.07
C GLY A 81 -7.34 -9.66 -16.29
N ARG A 82 -7.10 -8.97 -15.17
CA ARG A 82 -5.89 -9.11 -14.34
C ARG A 82 -6.25 -9.67 -12.95
N PRO A 83 -5.38 -10.50 -12.35
CA PRO A 83 -5.56 -10.90 -10.96
C PRO A 83 -5.27 -9.73 -10.02
N PHE A 84 -6.10 -9.58 -8.98
CA PHE A 84 -5.83 -8.60 -7.93
C PHE A 84 -4.48 -8.88 -7.26
N PHE A 85 -3.63 -7.86 -7.19
CA PHE A 85 -2.30 -7.99 -6.62
C PHE A 85 -1.94 -6.77 -5.78
N MET A 86 -1.57 -7.00 -4.52
CA MET A 86 -1.17 -5.96 -3.58
C MET A 86 0.26 -6.19 -3.12
N LYS A 87 1.05 -5.12 -3.06
CA LYS A 87 2.41 -5.11 -2.50
C LYS A 87 2.47 -4.30 -1.21
N ALA A 88 3.52 -4.51 -0.42
CA ALA A 88 3.78 -3.77 0.81
C ALA A 88 2.64 -3.81 1.85
N ALA A 89 1.84 -4.89 1.86
CA ALA A 89 0.84 -5.10 2.89
C ALA A 89 1.53 -5.26 4.25
N THR A 90 1.14 -4.42 5.20
CA THR A 90 1.67 -4.48 6.56
C THR A 90 1.12 -5.71 7.30
N VAL A 91 1.85 -6.18 8.32
CA VAL A 91 1.47 -7.38 9.09
C VAL A 91 0.09 -7.22 9.74
N ASP A 92 -0.22 -6.04 10.26
CA ASP A 92 -1.53 -5.72 10.85
C ASP A 92 -2.67 -5.82 9.83
N LEU A 93 -2.46 -5.34 8.59
CA LEU A 93 -3.46 -5.48 7.53
C LEU A 93 -3.65 -6.95 7.13
N VAL A 94 -2.57 -7.72 6.99
CA VAL A 94 -2.65 -9.15 6.68
C VAL A 94 -3.43 -9.91 7.77
N GLN A 95 -3.10 -9.65 9.05
CA GLN A 95 -3.81 -10.25 10.18
C GLN A 95 -5.29 -9.87 10.21
N TYR A 96 -5.60 -8.60 9.95
CA TYR A 96 -6.98 -8.13 9.84
C TYR A 96 -7.73 -8.86 8.73
N LEU A 97 -7.16 -8.93 7.52
CA LEU A 97 -7.78 -9.57 6.37
C LEU A 97 -7.99 -11.08 6.57
N GLU A 98 -7.03 -11.77 7.18
CA GLU A 98 -7.19 -13.19 7.51
C GLU A 98 -8.25 -13.41 8.59
N SER A 99 -8.43 -12.47 9.52
CA SER A 99 -9.47 -12.54 10.55
C SER A 99 -10.88 -12.37 9.99
N VAL A 100 -11.05 -11.49 8.99
CA VAL A 100 -12.36 -11.17 8.39
C VAL A 100 -12.70 -12.06 7.21
N ARG A 101 -11.69 -12.58 6.48
CA ARG A 101 -11.83 -13.43 5.29
C ARG A 101 -10.80 -14.56 5.29
N PRO A 102 -10.92 -15.55 6.19
CA PRO A 102 -9.94 -16.63 6.32
C PRO A 102 -9.74 -17.38 5.00
N GLY A 103 -8.48 -17.51 4.56
CA GLY A 103 -8.10 -18.22 3.34
C GLY A 103 -8.54 -17.58 2.02
N TYR A 104 -9.09 -16.36 2.02
CA TYR A 104 -9.53 -15.69 0.79
C TYR A 104 -8.36 -15.12 -0.03
N TYR A 105 -7.30 -14.65 0.65
CA TYR A 105 -6.11 -14.09 0.02
C TYR A 105 -4.93 -15.04 0.17
N HIS A 106 -4.06 -15.07 -0.84
CA HIS A 106 -2.78 -15.76 -0.76
C HIS A 106 -1.67 -14.77 -0.40
N PHE A 107 -1.22 -14.79 0.85
CA PHE A 107 -0.12 -13.94 1.33
C PHE A 107 1.24 -14.60 1.08
N ARG A 108 2.18 -13.84 0.53
CA ARG A 108 3.57 -14.27 0.35
C ARG A 108 4.51 -13.21 0.93
N ALA A 109 5.36 -13.62 1.87
CA ALA A 109 6.44 -12.76 2.34
C ALA A 109 7.46 -12.57 1.21
N ASP A 110 7.75 -11.32 0.87
CA ASP A 110 8.79 -10.95 -0.08
C ASP A 110 10.05 -10.56 0.71
N ARG A 111 10.88 -11.54 1.02
CA ARG A 111 12.09 -11.37 1.86
C ARG A 111 13.13 -10.45 1.24
N ASP A 112 13.08 -10.26 -0.09
CA ASP A 112 13.98 -9.36 -0.81
C ASP A 112 13.57 -7.88 -0.67
N ASN A 113 12.33 -7.62 -0.24
CA ASN A 113 11.77 -6.27 0.01
C ASN A 113 11.43 -6.03 1.50
N PHE A 114 12.11 -6.72 2.42
CA PHE A 114 11.91 -6.44 3.84
C PHE A 114 12.51 -5.09 4.22
N ASP A 115 11.66 -4.20 4.75
CA ASP A 115 12.11 -3.00 5.45
C ASP A 115 12.86 -3.41 6.72
N TYR A 116 14.17 -3.22 6.71
CA TYR A 116 15.00 -3.36 7.91
C TYR A 116 14.84 -2.12 8.77
N VAL A 117 13.98 -2.20 9.78
CA VAL A 117 13.81 -1.15 10.80
C VAL A 117 14.87 -1.33 11.88
N TYR A 118 15.77 -0.36 12.01
CA TYR A 118 16.75 -0.29 13.10
C TYR A 118 16.28 0.70 14.17
N LEU A 119 16.53 0.38 15.45
CA LEU A 119 16.42 1.37 16.51
C LEU A 119 17.58 2.36 16.39
N VAL A 120 17.29 3.66 16.44
CA VAL A 120 18.31 4.74 16.38
C VAL A 120 19.43 4.53 17.42
N LYS A 121 19.12 3.97 18.58
CA LYS A 121 20.11 3.65 19.62
C LYS A 121 21.15 2.62 19.16
N ASP A 122 20.73 1.59 18.43
CA ASP A 122 21.64 0.54 17.95
C ASP A 122 22.56 1.04 16.82
N LEU A 123 22.20 2.16 16.17
CA LEU A 123 23.00 2.78 15.11
C LEU A 123 24.07 3.77 15.64
N ILE A 124 23.89 4.27 16.85
CA ILE A 124 24.77 5.28 17.46
C ILE A 124 25.89 4.63 18.28
N GLU A 125 25.69 3.41 18.77
CA GLU A 125 26.65 2.68 19.62
C GLU A 125 27.56 1.71 18.85
N ALA A 126 27.64 1.82 17.52
CA ALA A 126 28.50 0.99 16.65
C ALA A 126 29.91 1.56 16.46
#